data_AF-A0A6L7QHT9-F1
#
_entry.id   AF-A0A6L7QHT9-F1
#
_cell.length_a   1.000
_cell.length_b   1.000
_cell.length_c   1.000
_cell.angle_alpha   90.00
_cell.angle_beta   90.00
_cell.angle_gamma   90.00
#
_symmetry.space_group_name_H-M   'P 1'
#
loop_
_entity.id
_entity.type
_entity.pdbx_description
1 polymer ?
#
loop_
_entity_poly.entity_id
_entity_poly.type
_entity_poly.pdbx_seq_one_letter_code
_entity_poly.pdbx_strand_id
1 'polypeptide(L)'
;MWDSDYLEGAVAGVFVLDINDDQLDEIVAYTDQGRVYYFDSQDYTLLWSNSPNEYERITSLTIGDIDDDPQPELVFCADGRLVVYDGRDQYEQWRSDQTDLTAHQILIGDVDGDDEDEIVLNDGYVFDARFFDLEWQYSEPFGERMGLLDLDEDQIPEVIGEFQGRYLRIFDIDLRREKSLGR
;
A
#
# COMPACT_ATOMS: atom_id res chain seq x y z
N MET A 1 -29.25 1.72 13.56
CA MET A 1 -27.79 1.75 13.75
C MET A 1 -27.31 0.38 13.34
N TRP A 2 -26.40 0.33 12.39
CA TRP A 2 -25.77 -0.91 11.94
C TRP A 2 -24.41 -1.01 12.64
N ASP A 3 -24.06 -2.24 13.00
CA ASP A 3 -22.76 -2.65 13.50
C ASP A 3 -22.39 -3.89 12.67
N SER A 4 -21.13 -3.99 12.23
CA SER A 4 -20.65 -5.20 11.57
C SER A 4 -20.69 -6.39 12.53
N ASP A 5 -20.61 -7.59 11.97
CA ASP A 5 -20.20 -8.75 12.76
C ASP A 5 -18.74 -8.57 13.23
N TYR A 6 -18.30 -9.46 14.13
CA TYR A 6 -16.94 -9.45 14.67
C TYR A 6 -15.90 -9.71 13.58
N LEU A 7 -14.97 -8.77 13.37
CA LEU A 7 -13.99 -8.78 12.29
C LEU A 7 -12.66 -9.48 12.63
N GLU A 8 -12.66 -10.42 13.57
CA GLU A 8 -11.50 -11.29 13.88
C GLU A 8 -10.15 -10.59 14.16
N GLY A 9 -10.18 -9.33 14.56
CA GLY A 9 -9.00 -8.53 14.90
C GLY A 9 -9.37 -7.08 15.16
N ALA A 10 -8.39 -6.25 15.52
CA ALA A 10 -8.62 -4.80 15.56
C ALA A 10 -8.60 -4.27 14.12
N VAL A 11 -9.61 -3.47 13.76
CA VAL A 11 -9.64 -2.79 12.45
C VAL A 11 -8.46 -1.83 12.38
N ALA A 12 -7.55 -2.09 11.45
CA ALA A 12 -6.33 -1.32 11.24
C ALA A 12 -6.49 -0.27 10.13
N GLY A 13 -7.40 -0.50 9.18
CA GLY A 13 -7.79 0.49 8.20
C GLY A 13 -9.11 0.18 7.51
N VAL A 14 -9.69 1.21 6.90
CA VAL A 14 -10.96 1.18 6.17
C VAL A 14 -10.82 2.04 4.91
N PHE A 15 -11.30 1.51 3.79
CA PHE A 15 -11.37 2.17 2.49
C PHE A 15 -12.81 2.11 1.98
N VAL A 16 -13.18 3.07 1.14
CA VAL A 16 -14.47 3.10 0.44
C VAL A 16 -14.21 3.44 -1.01
N LEU A 17 -14.41 2.46 -1.89
CA LEU A 17 -14.22 2.55 -3.33
C LEU A 17 -14.88 1.35 -4.02
N ASP A 18 -15.11 1.47 -5.31
CA ASP A 18 -15.46 0.36 -6.21
C ASP A 18 -14.26 -0.60 -6.34
N ILE A 19 -14.20 -1.63 -5.48
CA ILE A 19 -13.09 -2.59 -5.43
C ILE A 19 -13.36 -3.81 -6.32
N ASN A 20 -14.49 -3.87 -7.01
CA ASN A 20 -14.82 -4.99 -7.88
C ASN A 20 -15.20 -4.55 -9.33
N ASP A 21 -15.19 -3.24 -9.60
CA ASP A 21 -15.53 -2.56 -10.87
C ASP A 21 -16.93 -2.95 -11.38
N ASP A 22 -17.88 -2.97 -10.43
CA ASP A 22 -19.31 -3.12 -10.74
C ASP A 22 -20.06 -1.78 -10.75
N GLN A 23 -19.34 -0.66 -10.60
CA GLN A 23 -19.82 0.73 -10.52
C GLN A 23 -20.54 1.07 -9.21
N LEU A 24 -20.34 0.26 -8.16
CA LEU A 24 -20.78 0.55 -6.80
C LEU A 24 -19.57 0.52 -5.85
N ASP A 25 -19.56 1.42 -4.86
CA ASP A 25 -18.51 1.39 -3.86
C ASP A 25 -18.73 0.24 -2.87
N GLU A 26 -17.65 -0.42 -2.45
CA GLU A 26 -17.59 -1.29 -1.28
C GLU A 26 -16.93 -0.59 -0.09
N ILE A 27 -17.21 -1.10 1.11
CA ILE A 27 -16.39 -0.84 2.29
C ILE A 27 -15.36 -1.96 2.40
N VAL A 28 -14.09 -1.63 2.24
CA VAL A 28 -12.98 -2.56 2.46
C VAL A 28 -12.38 -2.29 3.83
N ALA A 29 -12.33 -3.30 4.69
CA ALA A 29 -11.70 -3.21 6.00
C ALA A 29 -10.64 -4.29 6.15
N TYR A 30 -9.50 -3.94 6.76
CA TYR A 30 -8.49 -4.92 7.15
C TYR A 30 -8.18 -4.83 8.64
N THR A 31 -7.72 -5.95 9.19
CA THR A 31 -7.40 -6.06 10.61
C THR A 31 -5.94 -6.39 10.85
N ASP A 32 -5.48 -6.09 12.06
CA ASP A 32 -4.14 -6.42 12.53
C ASP A 32 -3.88 -7.94 12.67
N GLN A 33 -4.92 -8.78 12.57
CA GLN A 33 -4.84 -10.26 12.59
C GLN A 33 -5.01 -10.87 11.19
N GLY A 34 -4.65 -10.14 10.13
CA GLY A 34 -4.50 -10.72 8.80
C GLY A 34 -5.80 -10.97 8.03
N ARG A 35 -6.90 -10.34 8.45
CA ARG A 35 -8.19 -10.42 7.76
C ARG A 35 -8.48 -9.20 6.92
N VAL A 36 -9.04 -9.42 5.74
CA VAL A 36 -9.59 -8.42 4.82
C VAL A 36 -11.07 -8.77 4.56
N TYR A 37 -11.93 -7.76 4.56
CA TYR A 37 -13.37 -7.89 4.39
C TYR A 37 -13.90 -6.86 3.41
N TYR A 38 -14.79 -7.27 2.51
CA TYR A 38 -15.56 -6.37 1.64
C TYR A 38 -17.01 -6.40 2.07
N PHE A 39 -17.58 -5.22 2.27
CA PHE A 39 -19.00 -5.05 2.51
C PHE A 39 -19.63 -4.22 1.40
N ASP A 40 -20.82 -4.62 0.98
CA ASP A 40 -21.69 -3.78 0.14
C ASP A 40 -21.98 -2.46 0.87
N SER A 41 -21.77 -1.31 0.21
CA SER A 41 -21.97 -0.02 0.87
C SER A 41 -23.45 0.39 1.01
N GLN A 42 -24.36 -0.25 0.27
CA GLN A 42 -25.78 0.05 0.25
C GLN A 42 -26.55 -0.65 1.37
N ASP A 43 -26.24 -1.93 1.61
CA ASP A 43 -26.93 -2.76 2.59
C ASP A 43 -26.04 -3.39 3.67
N TYR A 44 -24.72 -3.17 3.59
CA TYR A 44 -23.71 -3.63 4.55
C TYR A 44 -23.59 -5.14 4.66
N THR A 45 -24.02 -5.88 3.64
CA THR A 45 -23.79 -7.31 3.56
C THR A 45 -22.32 -7.62 3.30
N LEU A 46 -21.81 -8.68 3.92
CA LEU A 46 -20.47 -9.18 3.66
C LEU A 46 -20.45 -9.84 2.27
N LEU A 47 -19.70 -9.25 1.34
CA LEU A 47 -19.51 -9.77 -0.01
C LEU A 47 -18.40 -10.82 -0.05
N TRP A 48 -17.28 -10.52 0.60
CA TRP A 48 -16.10 -11.38 0.62
C TRP A 48 -15.24 -11.18 1.87
N SER A 49 -14.50 -12.22 2.22
CA SER A 49 -13.33 -12.11 3.10
C SER A 49 -12.30 -13.17 2.74
N ASN A 50 -11.02 -12.87 2.94
CA ASN A 50 -9.94 -13.84 2.78
C ASN A 50 -10.08 -15.04 3.75
N SER A 51 -9.33 -16.11 3.48
CA SER A 51 -9.44 -17.33 4.28
C SER A 51 -8.97 -17.09 5.72
N PRO A 52 -9.65 -17.64 6.74
CA PRO A 52 -9.18 -17.51 8.12
C PRO A 52 -7.76 -18.08 8.30
N ASN A 53 -6.89 -17.32 8.97
CA ASN A 53 -5.48 -17.65 9.20
C ASN A 53 -4.63 -17.79 7.92
N GLU A 54 -5.06 -17.19 6.81
CA GLU A 54 -4.23 -17.07 5.60
C GLU A 54 -3.00 -16.21 5.84
N TYR A 55 -3.16 -15.13 6.62
CA TYR A 55 -2.09 -14.30 7.14
C TYR A 55 -2.21 -14.21 8.66
N GLU A 56 -1.07 -14.17 9.36
CA GLU A 56 -1.06 -13.94 10.81
C GLU A 56 -1.24 -12.46 11.13
N ARG A 57 -0.65 -11.58 10.32
CA ARG A 57 -0.70 -10.12 10.53
C ARG A 57 -0.56 -9.36 9.22
N ILE A 58 -1.45 -8.39 9.02
CA ILE A 58 -1.29 -7.33 8.01
C ILE A 58 -0.81 -6.07 8.74
N THR A 59 0.27 -5.46 8.25
CA THR A 59 0.93 -4.30 8.89
C THR A 59 0.58 -2.97 8.24
N SER A 60 0.22 -3.02 6.96
CA SER A 60 -0.24 -1.90 6.16
C SER A 60 -0.95 -2.44 4.94
N LEU A 61 -1.97 -1.72 4.48
CA LEU A 61 -2.68 -1.98 3.22
C LEU A 61 -2.94 -0.64 2.56
N THR A 62 -2.81 -0.59 1.24
CA THR A 62 -3.31 0.47 0.37
C THR A 62 -4.08 -0.18 -0.78
N ILE A 63 -4.85 0.62 -1.50
CA ILE A 63 -5.64 0.18 -2.63
C ILE A 63 -5.40 1.16 -3.77
N GLY A 64 -5.12 0.63 -4.97
CA GLY A 64 -4.86 1.40 -6.17
C GLY A 64 -4.78 0.47 -7.37
N ASP A 65 -5.19 0.98 -8.53
CA ASP A 65 -4.93 0.36 -9.83
C ASP A 65 -3.42 0.46 -10.08
N ILE A 66 -2.76 -0.68 -10.16
CA ILE A 66 -1.31 -0.80 -10.37
C ILE A 66 -0.98 -1.63 -11.62
N ASP A 67 -1.96 -1.93 -12.45
CA ASP A 67 -1.77 -2.64 -13.69
C ASP A 67 -2.47 -1.97 -14.89
N ASP A 68 -2.84 -2.73 -15.91
CA ASP A 68 -3.36 -2.21 -17.18
C ASP A 68 -4.90 -2.21 -17.25
N ASP A 69 -5.56 -2.50 -16.13
CA ASP A 69 -6.99 -2.74 -16.08
C ASP A 69 -7.67 -1.82 -15.03
N PRO A 70 -8.93 -1.40 -15.25
CA PRO A 70 -9.57 -0.37 -14.42
C PRO A 70 -9.90 -0.83 -12.98
N GLN A 71 -9.67 -2.11 -12.67
CA GLN A 71 -9.87 -2.69 -11.35
C GLN A 71 -8.71 -2.30 -10.42
N PRO A 72 -8.97 -1.72 -9.24
CA PRO A 72 -7.90 -1.52 -8.26
C PRO A 72 -7.44 -2.81 -7.56
N GLU A 73 -6.15 -2.91 -7.25
CA GLU A 73 -5.55 -3.98 -6.47
C GLU A 73 -5.48 -3.64 -4.99
N LEU A 74 -5.40 -4.68 -4.17
CA LEU A 74 -5.01 -4.55 -2.76
C LEU A 74 -3.53 -4.81 -2.64
N VAL A 75 -2.81 -3.80 -2.18
CA VAL A 75 -1.36 -3.86 -1.98
C VAL A 75 -1.10 -3.79 -0.49
N PHE A 76 -0.61 -4.88 0.09
CA PHE A 76 -0.45 -4.96 1.54
C PHE A 76 0.80 -5.71 1.99
N CYS A 77 1.29 -5.32 3.15
CA CYS A 77 2.36 -6.05 3.83
C CYS A 77 1.74 -7.04 4.81
N ALA A 78 1.98 -8.33 4.57
CA ALA A 78 1.55 -9.42 5.43
C ALA A 78 2.71 -10.35 5.74
N ASP A 79 2.87 -10.70 7.02
CA ASP A 79 3.86 -11.68 7.50
C ASP A 79 5.29 -11.48 6.95
N GLY A 80 5.69 -10.21 6.82
CA GLY A 80 7.00 -9.82 6.35
C GLY A 80 7.18 -9.84 4.83
N ARG A 81 6.11 -9.92 4.04
CA ARG A 81 6.14 -9.85 2.58
C ARG A 81 5.16 -8.80 2.07
N LEU A 82 5.45 -8.25 0.89
CA LEU A 82 4.51 -7.45 0.11
C LEU A 82 3.66 -8.41 -0.72
N VAL A 83 2.36 -8.17 -0.75
CA VAL A 83 1.37 -9.03 -1.37
C VAL A 83 0.41 -8.16 -2.18
N VAL A 84 0.08 -8.63 -3.38
CA VAL A 84 -0.83 -7.96 -4.31
C VAL A 84 -1.99 -8.89 -4.64
N TYR A 85 -3.21 -8.42 -4.42
CA TYR A 85 -4.45 -9.13 -4.74
C TYR A 85 -5.23 -8.37 -5.80
N ASP A 86 -5.80 -9.13 -6.73
CA ASP A 86 -6.84 -8.65 -7.63
C ASP A 86 -8.09 -8.27 -6.82
N GLY A 87 -8.56 -7.03 -6.95
CA GLY A 87 -9.71 -6.55 -6.19
C GLY A 87 -11.01 -7.30 -6.51
N ARG A 88 -11.22 -7.65 -7.79
CA ARG A 88 -12.46 -8.29 -8.25
C ARG A 88 -12.45 -9.79 -8.02
N ASP A 89 -11.42 -10.46 -8.49
CA ASP A 89 -11.31 -11.92 -8.50
C ASP A 89 -10.75 -12.47 -7.18
N GLN A 90 -10.23 -11.60 -6.31
CA GLN A 90 -9.90 -11.90 -4.91
C GLN A 90 -8.85 -13.02 -4.76
N TYR A 91 -7.88 -13.06 -5.68
CA TYR A 91 -6.74 -13.96 -5.62
C TYR A 91 -5.44 -13.18 -5.54
N GLU A 92 -4.42 -13.82 -4.96
CA GLU A 92 -3.07 -13.29 -4.94
C GLU A 92 -2.47 -13.32 -6.35
N GLN A 93 -2.28 -12.15 -6.94
CA GLN A 93 -1.58 -11.99 -8.22
C GLN A 93 -0.07 -12.16 -8.05
N TRP A 94 0.48 -11.61 -6.96
CA TRP A 94 1.91 -11.62 -6.70
C TRP A 94 2.27 -11.50 -5.21
N ARG A 95 3.49 -11.96 -4.86
CA ARG A 95 4.13 -11.70 -3.57
C ARG A 95 5.63 -11.46 -3.73
N SER A 96 6.20 -10.60 -2.88
CA SER A 96 7.63 -10.32 -2.90
C SER A 96 8.48 -11.53 -2.54
N ASP A 97 9.65 -11.64 -3.17
CA ASP A 97 10.70 -12.57 -2.74
C ASP A 97 11.33 -12.13 -1.41
N GLN A 98 11.44 -10.82 -1.19
CA GLN A 98 11.92 -10.21 0.04
C GLN A 98 11.07 -10.68 1.23
N THR A 99 11.78 -11.04 2.29
CA THR A 99 11.19 -11.42 3.58
C THR A 99 11.52 -10.37 4.62
N ASP A 100 10.81 -10.43 5.75
CA ASP A 100 11.05 -9.60 6.92
C ASP A 100 10.82 -8.10 6.66
N LEU A 101 9.96 -7.77 5.69
CA LEU A 101 9.45 -6.41 5.51
C LEU A 101 8.70 -5.98 6.76
N THR A 102 8.91 -4.73 7.18
CA THR A 102 8.36 -4.15 8.40
C THR A 102 7.55 -2.89 8.13
N ALA A 103 7.22 -2.66 6.87
CA ALA A 103 6.45 -1.51 6.44
C ALA A 103 5.11 -1.39 7.19
N HIS A 104 4.78 -0.16 7.53
CA HIS A 104 3.55 0.27 8.19
C HIS A 104 2.82 1.36 7.41
N GLN A 105 3.40 1.80 6.29
CA GLN A 105 2.75 2.64 5.31
C GLN A 105 3.27 2.29 3.91
N ILE A 106 2.36 2.33 2.95
CA ILE A 106 2.61 2.11 1.53
C ILE A 106 2.13 3.36 0.79
N LEU A 107 2.89 3.82 -0.20
CA LEU A 107 2.46 4.81 -1.18
C LEU A 107 2.55 4.18 -2.57
N ILE A 108 1.68 4.64 -3.47
CA ILE A 108 1.69 4.29 -4.89
C ILE A 108 1.85 5.58 -5.68
N GLY A 109 2.74 5.57 -6.67
CA GLY A 109 2.94 6.66 -7.62
C GLY A 109 4.27 6.54 -8.35
N ASP A 110 4.31 7.02 -9.59
CA ASP A 110 5.54 7.21 -10.37
C ASP A 110 6.50 8.12 -9.59
N VAL A 111 7.59 7.57 -9.06
CA VAL A 111 8.66 8.25 -8.31
C VAL A 111 10.03 8.10 -8.99
N ASP A 112 10.09 7.38 -10.11
CA ASP A 112 11.32 7.13 -10.86
C ASP A 112 11.33 7.75 -12.28
N GLY A 113 10.16 8.16 -12.78
CA GLY A 113 9.94 8.92 -14.00
C GLY A 113 9.80 8.08 -15.26
N ASP A 114 9.46 6.79 -15.16
CA ASP A 114 9.29 5.90 -16.31
C ASP A 114 7.85 5.78 -16.86
N ASP A 115 6.92 6.60 -16.34
CA ASP A 115 5.49 6.65 -16.62
C ASP A 115 4.68 5.44 -16.07
N GLU A 116 5.29 4.55 -15.28
CA GLU A 116 4.60 3.54 -14.47
C GLU A 116 4.67 3.91 -12.98
N ASP A 117 3.73 3.40 -12.17
CA ASP A 117 3.73 3.70 -10.73
C ASP A 117 4.68 2.74 -9.96
N GLU A 118 5.27 3.22 -8.87
CA GLU A 118 5.98 2.37 -7.90
C GLU A 118 5.18 2.14 -6.63
N ILE A 119 5.43 1.00 -5.98
CA ILE A 119 5.05 0.69 -4.60
C ILE A 119 6.19 1.08 -3.66
N VAL A 120 6.00 2.19 -2.93
CA VAL A 120 6.97 2.72 -1.96
C VAL A 120 6.61 2.27 -0.54
N LEU A 121 7.48 1.48 0.07
CA LEU A 121 7.34 1.01 1.45
C LEU A 121 8.15 1.89 2.41
N ASN A 122 7.54 2.28 3.53
CA ASN A 122 8.20 3.21 4.46
C ASN A 122 9.42 2.62 5.18
N ASP A 123 9.65 1.32 5.11
CA ASP A 123 10.86 0.64 5.60
C ASP A 123 12.04 0.67 4.61
N GLY A 124 11.90 1.38 3.48
CA GLY A 124 13.00 1.73 2.59
C GLY A 124 13.04 0.95 1.28
N TYR A 125 12.00 0.18 0.95
CA TYR A 125 11.91 -0.55 -0.32
C TYR A 125 11.04 0.19 -1.34
N VAL A 126 11.43 0.13 -2.60
CA VAL A 126 10.68 0.64 -3.75
C VAL A 126 10.61 -0.46 -4.80
N PHE A 127 9.41 -0.86 -5.16
CA PHE A 127 9.14 -1.84 -6.20
C PHE A 127 8.41 -1.16 -7.34
N ASP A 128 8.71 -1.55 -8.57
CA ASP A 128 7.88 -1.25 -9.73
C ASP A 128 6.50 -1.90 -9.52
N ALA A 129 5.40 -1.17 -9.70
CA ALA A 129 4.07 -1.70 -9.39
C ALA A 129 3.53 -2.63 -10.48
N ARG A 130 4.01 -2.51 -11.71
CA ARG A 130 3.53 -3.26 -12.89
C ARG A 130 4.25 -4.58 -13.08
N PHE A 131 5.56 -4.57 -12.92
CA PHE A 131 6.46 -5.71 -13.12
C PHE A 131 6.89 -6.34 -11.79
N PHE A 132 6.67 -5.65 -10.66
CA PHE A 132 7.01 -6.10 -9.31
C PHE A 132 8.51 -6.32 -9.07
N ASP A 133 9.36 -5.72 -9.90
CA ASP A 133 10.80 -5.77 -9.74
C ASP A 133 11.23 -4.84 -8.59
N LEU A 134 12.18 -5.30 -7.76
CA LEU A 134 12.77 -4.43 -6.74
C LEU A 134 13.72 -3.43 -7.41
N GLU A 135 13.33 -2.16 -7.42
CA GLU A 135 14.08 -1.11 -8.10
C GLU A 135 15.14 -0.47 -7.20
N TRP A 136 14.74 -0.20 -5.96
CA TRP A 136 15.61 0.39 -4.96
C TRP A 136 15.35 -0.12 -3.55
N GLN A 137 16.44 -0.22 -2.79
CA GLN A 137 16.39 -0.44 -1.35
C GLN A 137 17.34 0.55 -0.69
N TYR A 138 16.78 1.43 0.13
CA TYR A 138 17.55 2.27 1.04
C TYR A 138 17.79 1.53 2.36
N SER A 139 18.97 1.71 2.95
CA SER A 139 19.34 0.96 4.16
C SER A 139 18.62 1.43 5.43
N GLU A 140 17.91 2.56 5.36
CA GLU A 140 17.16 3.15 6.47
C GLU A 140 15.71 3.37 6.03
N PRO A 141 14.74 3.42 6.96
CA PRO A 141 13.35 3.74 6.63
C PRO A 141 13.20 5.13 6.00
N PHE A 142 12.22 5.27 5.12
CA PHE A 142 11.80 6.58 4.59
C PHE A 142 11.00 7.39 5.60
N GLY A 143 10.48 6.80 6.68
CA GLY A 143 9.87 7.54 7.79
C GLY A 143 8.80 6.74 8.54
N GLU A 144 8.30 7.30 9.64
CA GLU A 144 7.11 6.79 10.34
C GLU A 144 5.83 7.13 9.58
N ARG A 145 5.84 8.26 8.87
CA ARG A 145 4.81 8.65 7.90
C ARG A 145 5.46 9.19 6.64
N MET A 146 4.81 9.02 5.52
CA MET A 146 5.27 9.45 4.20
C MET A 146 4.19 10.20 3.43
N GLY A 147 4.62 11.01 2.47
CA GLY A 147 3.81 11.52 1.37
C GLY A 147 4.67 11.77 0.13
N LEU A 148 4.04 11.86 -1.04
CA LEU A 148 4.68 12.18 -2.31
C LEU A 148 4.46 13.65 -2.69
N LEU A 149 5.50 14.32 -3.17
CA LEU A 149 5.40 15.68 -3.71
C LEU A 149 6.62 16.00 -4.59
N ASP A 150 6.38 16.50 -5.80
CA ASP A 150 7.42 17.11 -6.64
C ASP A 150 7.90 18.42 -6.00
N LEU A 151 9.16 18.46 -5.55
CA LEU A 151 9.76 19.63 -4.89
C LEU A 151 10.79 20.38 -5.73
N ASP A 152 11.26 19.83 -6.85
CA ASP A 152 12.24 20.49 -7.72
C ASP A 152 11.80 20.72 -9.17
N GLU A 153 10.52 20.51 -9.46
CA GLU A 153 9.83 20.83 -10.70
C GLU A 153 10.30 20.00 -11.90
N ASP A 154 10.77 18.77 -11.68
CA ASP A 154 11.10 17.83 -12.75
C ASP A 154 9.94 16.90 -13.16
N GLN A 155 8.80 17.00 -12.47
CA GLN A 155 7.59 16.17 -12.59
C GLN A 155 7.70 14.78 -11.96
N ILE A 156 8.79 14.46 -11.28
CA ILE A 156 8.97 13.23 -10.52
C ILE A 156 8.80 13.58 -9.03
N PRO A 157 7.79 13.02 -8.33
CA PRO A 157 7.57 13.31 -6.94
C PRO A 157 8.63 12.70 -6.01
N GLU A 158 9.10 13.49 -5.05
CA GLU A 158 9.91 12.97 -3.95
C GLU A 158 9.08 12.36 -2.83
N VAL A 159 9.71 11.40 -2.13
CA VAL A 159 9.19 10.89 -0.86
C VAL A 159 9.57 11.83 0.28
N ILE A 160 8.56 12.41 0.92
CA ILE A 160 8.69 13.19 2.15
C ILE A 160 8.41 12.29 3.34
N GLY A 161 9.44 12.08 4.15
CA GLY A 161 9.41 11.23 5.33
C GLY A 161 9.35 12.00 6.65
N GLU A 162 8.43 11.64 7.54
CA GLU A 162 8.35 12.13 8.92
C GLU A 162 9.10 11.19 9.87
N PHE A 163 9.93 11.74 10.76
CA PHE A 163 10.73 10.99 11.72
C PHE A 163 10.57 11.53 13.15
N GLN A 164 10.30 10.61 14.10
CA GLN A 164 10.25 10.86 15.54
C GLN A 164 9.21 11.90 15.98
N GLY A 165 8.19 12.17 15.17
CA GLY A 165 7.22 13.25 15.35
C GLY A 165 7.81 14.65 15.21
N ARG A 166 9.00 14.82 14.62
CA ARG A 166 9.84 16.02 14.86
C ARG A 166 10.52 16.61 13.65
N TYR A 167 10.91 15.81 12.66
CA TYR A 167 11.62 16.31 11.50
C TYR A 167 11.18 15.61 10.23
N LEU A 168 11.28 16.33 9.12
CA LEU A 168 11.05 15.82 7.79
C LEU A 168 12.39 15.57 7.10
N ARG A 169 12.47 14.49 6.33
CA ARG A 169 13.55 14.22 5.37
C ARG A 169 12.92 14.01 4.00
N ILE A 170 13.70 14.25 2.95
CA ILE A 170 13.23 14.15 1.58
C ILE A 170 14.12 13.15 0.85
N PHE A 171 13.51 12.21 0.14
CA PHE A 171 14.17 11.19 -0.64
C PHE A 171 13.76 11.33 -2.10
N ASP A 172 14.78 11.25 -2.93
CA ASP A 172 14.80 11.49 -4.37
C ASP A 172 15.11 10.12 -4.96
N ILE A 173 14.06 9.47 -5.45
CA ILE A 173 14.03 8.03 -5.73
C ILE A 173 14.72 7.74 -7.06
N ASP A 174 14.45 8.55 -8.08
CA ASP A 174 15.11 8.51 -9.39
C ASP A 174 16.64 8.72 -9.25
N LEU A 175 17.10 9.65 -8.38
CA LEU A 175 18.54 9.81 -8.08
C LEU A 175 19.03 8.93 -6.92
N ARG A 176 18.17 8.08 -6.36
CA ARG A 176 18.45 7.07 -5.32
C ARG A 176 19.20 7.64 -4.12
N ARG A 177 18.74 8.77 -3.58
CA ARG A 177 19.42 9.51 -2.51
C ARG A 177 18.47 10.24 -1.56
N GLU A 178 18.98 10.55 -0.37
CA GLU A 178 18.36 11.56 0.50
C GLU A 178 18.79 12.96 0.05
N LYS A 179 17.83 13.87 -0.17
CA LYS A 179 18.13 15.29 -0.39
C LYS A 179 18.65 15.88 0.92
N SER A 180 19.91 16.34 0.88
CA SER A 180 20.46 17.17 1.94
C SER A 180 20.54 18.61 1.43
N LEU A 181 20.06 19.57 2.23
CA LEU A 181 20.31 20.98 1.95
C LEU A 181 21.81 21.21 2.01
N GLY A 182 22.43 21.47 0.86
CA GLY A 182 23.80 21.96 0.79
C GLY A 182 23.95 23.20 1.67
N ARG A 183 24.98 23.23 2.53
CA ARG A 183 25.42 24.46 3.19
C ARG A 183 26.10 25.39 2.21
#